data_AF-A0A2D4LM38-F1
#
_entry.id   AF-A0A2D4LM38-F1
#
_cell.length_a   1.000
_cell.length_b   1.000
_cell.length_c   1.000
_cell.angle_alpha   90.00
_cell.angle_beta   90.00
_cell.angle_gamma   90.00
#
_symmetry.space_group_name_H-M   'P 1'
#
loop_
_entity.id
_entity.type
_entity.pdbx_description
1 polymer ?
#
loop_
_entity_poly.entity_id
_entity_poly.type
_entity_poly.pdbx_seq_one_letter_code
_entity_poly.pdbx_strand_id
1 'polypeptide(L)'
;HLNKKKLLDCDLTLRDYQGGIIMIVAKGKFLIQFQHFKGHLPLVIVDGTLPSLLGLDWFPALGLHIGGIHSIANLEMDTLFKDYADVFSEGLGCYVGTPISLM
;
A
#
# COMPACT_ATOMS: atom_id res chain seq x y z
N HIS A 1 12.42 3.49 26.10
CA HIS A 1 12.82 2.08 26.20
C HIS A 1 11.60 1.18 26.08
N LEU A 2 11.42 0.49 24.96
CA LEU A 2 10.38 -0.53 24.81
C LEU A 2 10.83 -1.83 25.50
N ASN A 3 10.02 -2.32 26.44
CA ASN A 3 10.27 -3.55 27.18
C ASN A 3 9.75 -4.76 26.38
N LYS A 4 10.65 -5.66 25.98
CA LYS A 4 10.35 -6.86 25.16
C LYS A 4 9.38 -7.87 25.81
N LYS A 5 9.06 -7.75 27.11
CA LYS A 5 8.21 -8.71 27.84
C LYS A 5 6.69 -8.56 27.63
N LYS A 6 6.23 -7.70 26.71
CA LYS A 6 4.80 -7.45 26.42
C LYS A 6 4.41 -7.76 24.97
N LEU A 7 5.16 -8.60 24.29
CA LEU A 7 4.89 -8.97 22.91
C LEU A 7 3.95 -10.18 22.90
N LEU A 8 2.74 -9.98 22.39
CA LEU A 8 1.80 -11.07 22.14
C LEU A 8 2.39 -11.99 21.06
N ASP A 9 2.12 -13.29 21.17
CA ASP A 9 2.39 -14.23 20.09
C ASP A 9 1.70 -13.72 18.82
N CYS A 10 2.44 -13.59 17.73
CA CYS A 10 2.00 -12.86 16.54
C CYS A 10 2.15 -13.72 15.29
N ASP A 11 1.05 -14.31 14.86
CA ASP A 11 0.91 -14.95 13.54
C ASP A 11 0.84 -13.93 12.37
N LEU A 12 1.22 -12.68 12.63
CA LEU A 12 1.14 -11.61 11.64
C LEU A 12 2.33 -11.71 10.69
N THR A 13 2.08 -11.97 9.42
CA THR A 13 3.07 -11.82 8.34
C THR A 13 2.78 -10.54 7.59
N LEU A 14 3.75 -9.63 7.51
CA LEU A 14 3.68 -8.46 6.65
C LEU A 14 4.50 -8.69 5.39
N ARG A 15 3.99 -8.22 4.26
CA ARG A 15 4.70 -8.22 2.99
C ARG A 15 4.66 -6.83 2.36
N ASP A 16 5.75 -6.47 1.68
CA ASP A 16 5.76 -5.31 0.80
C ASP A 16 5.00 -5.60 -0.51
N TYR A 17 4.87 -4.57 -1.36
CA TYR A 17 4.20 -4.69 -2.66
C TYR A 17 4.92 -5.59 -3.67
N GLN A 18 6.19 -5.91 -3.43
CA GLN A 18 6.99 -6.83 -4.25
C GLN A 18 6.90 -8.28 -3.74
N GLY A 19 6.16 -8.51 -2.64
CA GLY A 19 5.98 -9.82 -2.00
C GLY A 19 7.08 -10.18 -0.99
N GLY A 20 8.04 -9.28 -0.76
CA GLY A 20 9.10 -9.43 0.23
C GLY A 20 8.54 -9.45 1.66
N ILE A 21 9.04 -10.34 2.51
CA ILE A 21 8.56 -10.48 3.89
C ILE A 21 9.21 -9.39 4.76
N ILE A 22 8.37 -8.65 5.49
CA ILE A 22 8.81 -7.64 6.45
C ILE A 22 8.90 -8.27 7.84
N MET A 23 10.09 -8.21 8.44
CA MET A 23 10.35 -8.79 9.76
C MET A 23 9.67 -7.97 10.86
N ILE A 24 8.77 -8.59 11.61
CA ILE A 24 8.07 -7.95 12.72
C ILE A 24 8.85 -8.18 14.02
N VAL A 25 9.19 -7.10 14.70
CA VAL A 25 9.83 -7.13 16.01
C VAL A 25 8.78 -7.24 17.11
N ALA A 26 7.67 -6.52 16.95
CA ALA A 26 6.67 -6.38 18.00
C ALA A 26 5.32 -5.93 17.46
N LYS A 27 4.25 -6.28 18.18
CA LYS A 27 2.91 -5.72 18.00
C LYS A 27 2.29 -5.44 19.37
N GLY A 28 1.53 -4.36 19.47
CA GLY A 28 0.84 -4.03 20.71
C GLY A 28 -0.04 -2.80 20.59
N LYS A 29 -0.70 -2.45 21.70
CA LYS A 29 -1.40 -1.17 21.84
C LYS A 29 -0.58 -0.25 22.74
N PHE A 30 -0.43 1.00 22.31
CA PHE A 30 0.40 1.99 22.99
C PHE A 30 -0.41 3.22 23.29
N LEU A 31 -0.16 3.84 24.45
CA LEU A 31 -0.76 5.12 24.78
C LEU A 31 -0.18 6.20 23.87
N ILE A 32 -1.03 6.80 23.06
CA ILE A 32 -0.72 7.87 22.13
C ILE A 32 -1.42 9.15 22.59
N GLN A 33 -0.71 10.26 22.47
CA GLN A 33 -1.25 11.59 22.67
C GLN A 33 -0.98 12.43 21.42
N PHE A 34 -2.04 12.92 20.80
CA PHE A 34 -1.97 13.75 19.59
C PHE A 34 -3.11 14.76 19.60
N GLN A 35 -2.79 16.06 19.56
CA GLN A 35 -3.78 17.12 19.71
C GLN A 35 -4.70 16.89 20.92
N HIS A 36 -6.01 16.79 20.70
CA HIS A 36 -7.03 16.52 21.71
C HIS A 36 -7.26 15.02 21.96
N PHE A 37 -6.64 14.14 21.18
CA PHE A 37 -6.74 12.69 21.35
C PHE A 37 -5.73 12.18 22.38
N LYS A 38 -6.21 11.37 23.32
CA LYS A 38 -5.40 10.58 24.25
C LYS A 38 -6.01 9.20 24.40
N GLY A 39 -5.34 8.17 23.92
CA GLY A 39 -5.90 6.81 23.88
C GLY A 39 -4.89 5.76 23.46
N HIS A 40 -5.30 4.49 23.51
CA HIS A 40 -4.44 3.38 23.11
C HIS A 40 -4.66 3.02 21.64
N LEU A 41 -3.62 3.13 20.81
CA LEU A 41 -3.67 2.78 19.39
C LEU A 41 -2.75 1.59 19.07
N PRO A 42 -3.12 0.76 18.08
CA PRO A 42 -2.29 -0.37 17.67
C PRO A 42 -1.03 0.09 16.95
N LEU A 43 0.12 -0.51 17.27
CA LEU A 43 1.37 -0.37 16.52
C LEU A 43 1.94 -1.76 16.22
N VAL A 44 2.53 -1.85 15.03
CA VAL A 44 3.44 -2.93 14.64
C VAL A 44 4.81 -2.29 14.46
N ILE A 45 5.81 -2.81 15.17
CA ILE A 45 7.20 -2.39 15.06
C ILE A 45 7.90 -3.43 14.20
N VAL A 46 8.50 -2.97 13.12
CA VAL A 46 9.25 -3.78 12.17
C VAL A 46 10.73 -3.54 12.35
N ASP A 47 11.55 -4.50 11.91
CA ASP A 47 12.99 -4.35 11.88
C ASP A 47 13.44 -3.54 10.66
N GLY A 48 14.57 -2.85 10.77
CA GLY A 48 15.15 -2.03 9.71
C GLY A 48 14.57 -0.62 9.58
N THR A 49 15.00 0.07 8.53
CA THR A 49 14.68 1.49 8.27
C THR A 49 13.60 1.61 7.20
N LEU A 50 12.37 1.25 7.57
CA LEU A 50 11.20 1.40 6.71
C LEU A 50 10.42 2.67 7.09
N PRO A 51 9.74 3.33 6.13
CA PRO A 51 8.87 4.45 6.44
C PRO A 51 7.73 4.02 7.38
N SER A 52 7.43 4.86 8.38
CA SER A 52 6.29 4.64 9.26
C SER A 52 4.99 4.76 8.48
N LEU A 53 4.16 3.72 8.55
CA LEU A 53 2.85 3.70 7.90
C LEU A 53 1.73 3.87 8.93
N LEU A 54 0.76 4.72 8.60
CA LEU A 54 -0.46 4.90 9.38
C LEU A 54 -1.58 4.10 8.73
N GLY A 55 -2.10 3.12 9.48
CA GLY A 55 -3.26 2.34 9.07
C GLY A 55 -4.57 3.08 9.33
N LEU A 56 -5.66 2.56 8.75
CA LEU A 56 -7.01 3.12 8.88
C LEU A 56 -7.50 3.18 10.34
N ASP A 57 -7.05 2.27 11.19
CA ASP A 57 -7.38 2.26 12.63
C ASP A 57 -6.95 3.54 13.36
N TRP A 58 -6.00 4.30 12.80
CA TRP A 58 -5.54 5.58 13.34
C TRP A 58 -6.39 6.76 12.87
N PHE A 59 -7.17 6.63 11.80
CA PHE A 59 -7.85 7.75 11.16
C PHE A 59 -8.79 8.49 12.11
N PRO A 60 -9.68 7.81 12.88
CA PRO A 60 -10.58 8.50 13.81
C PRO A 60 -9.81 9.30 14.87
N ALA A 61 -8.72 8.73 15.40
CA ALA A 61 -7.89 9.38 16.41
C ALA A 61 -7.14 10.61 15.88
N LEU A 62 -6.86 10.63 14.57
CA LEU A 62 -6.19 11.73 13.89
C LEU A 62 -7.17 12.73 13.25
N GLY A 63 -8.48 12.50 13.35
CA GLY A 63 -9.50 13.29 12.65
C GLY A 63 -9.44 13.17 11.13
N LEU A 64 -8.84 12.09 10.61
CA LEU A 64 -8.79 11.80 9.20
C LEU A 64 -10.08 11.11 8.76
N HIS A 65 -10.56 11.46 7.58
CA HIS A 65 -11.69 10.79 6.95
C HIS A 65 -11.43 10.67 5.45
N ILE A 66 -11.89 9.56 4.87
CA ILE A 66 -11.81 9.32 3.43
C ILE A 66 -13.06 9.95 2.81
N GLY A 67 -12.90 11.11 2.19
CA GLY A 67 -13.99 11.92 1.60
C GLY A 67 -14.72 11.30 0.41
N GLY A 68 -14.27 10.15 -0.06
CA GLY A 68 -14.86 9.40 -1.14
C GLY A 68 -13.84 8.46 -1.76
N ILE A 69 -14.33 7.37 -2.34
CA ILE A 69 -13.56 6.65 -3.35
C ILE A 69 -13.79 7.42 -4.64
N HIS A 70 -12.74 8.00 -5.23
CA HIS A 70 -12.82 8.47 -6.62
C HIS A 70 -12.89 7.23 -7.50
N SER A 71 -14.08 6.63 -7.53
CA SER A 71 -14.37 5.46 -8.33
C SER A 71 -14.52 5.95 -9.75
N ILE A 72 -13.70 5.40 -10.65
CA ILE A 72 -13.98 5.43 -12.08
C ILE A 72 -15.08 4.39 -12.33
N ALA A 73 -16.21 4.51 -11.62
CA ALA A 73 -17.40 3.73 -11.94
C ALA A 73 -17.98 4.38 -13.19
N ASN A 74 -18.01 3.60 -14.27
CA ASN A 74 -18.63 3.92 -15.57
C ASN A 74 -17.76 4.66 -16.59
N LEU A 75 -16.44 4.45 -16.62
CA LEU A 75 -15.82 4.39 -17.96
C LEU A 75 -16.18 3.01 -18.51
N GLU A 76 -16.87 2.97 -19.64
CA GLU A 76 -16.97 1.75 -20.44
C GLU A 76 -15.56 1.29 -20.73
N MET A 77 -15.04 0.36 -19.94
CA MET A 77 -13.71 -0.20 -20.12
C MET A 77 -13.57 -0.75 -21.53
N ASP A 78 -14.66 -1.26 -22.11
CA ASP A 78 -14.73 -1.68 -23.52
C ASP A 78 -14.42 -0.53 -24.49
N THR A 79 -14.90 0.67 -24.22
CA THR A 79 -14.62 1.88 -25.00
C THR A 79 -13.17 2.33 -24.81
N LEU A 80 -12.65 2.25 -23.58
CA LEU A 80 -11.23 2.53 -23.30
C LEU A 80 -10.29 1.55 -24.01
N PHE A 81 -10.59 0.24 -23.95
CA PHE A 81 -9.81 -0.79 -24.64
C PHE A 81 -9.88 -0.62 -26.16
N LYS A 82 -11.01 -0.16 -26.68
CA LYS A 82 -11.17 0.14 -28.10
C LYS A 82 -10.40 1.38 -28.53
N ASP A 83 -10.51 2.48 -27.79
CA ASP A 83 -9.86 3.76 -28.10
C ASP A 83 -8.33 3.68 -28.06
N TYR A 84 -7.81 2.76 -27.24
CA TYR A 84 -6.38 2.51 -27.08
C TYR A 84 -6.00 1.07 -27.43
N ALA A 85 -6.66 0.48 -28.42
CA ALA A 85 -6.43 -0.91 -28.82
C ALA A 85 -4.96 -1.20 -29.12
N ASP A 86 -4.24 -0.27 -29.75
CA ASP A 86 -2.82 -0.41 -30.05
C ASP A 86 -1.96 -0.51 -28.77
N VAL A 87 -2.37 0.17 -27.69
CA VAL A 87 -1.69 0.14 -26.39
C VAL A 87 -1.92 -1.20 -25.67
N PHE A 88 -3.10 -1.80 -25.82
CA PHE A 88 -3.47 -3.03 -25.14
C PHE A 88 -3.40 -4.28 -26.03
N SER A 89 -2.98 -4.12 -27.29
CA SER A 89 -2.77 -5.22 -28.23
C SER A 89 -1.48 -5.97 -27.91
N GLU A 90 -1.38 -7.21 -28.40
CA GLU A 90 -0.14 -8.00 -28.38
C GLU A 90 1.00 -7.33 -29.17
N GLY A 91 0.69 -6.30 -29.97
CA GLY A 91 1.66 -5.50 -30.73
C GLY A 91 2.31 -4.36 -29.93
N LEU A 92 1.97 -4.17 -28.65
CA LEU A 92 2.57 -3.11 -27.84
C LEU A 92 4.09 -3.29 -27.75
N GLY A 93 4.85 -2.28 -28.18
CA GLY A 93 6.32 -2.33 -28.20
C GLY A 93 6.91 -3.09 -29.39
N CYS A 94 6.07 -3.63 -30.28
CA CYS A 94 6.52 -4.21 -31.55
C CYS A 94 6.76 -3.10 -32.58
N TYR A 95 7.88 -3.19 -33.28
CA TYR A 95 8.22 -2.26 -34.36
C TYR A 95 7.34 -2.52 -35.58
N VAL A 96 6.51 -1.53 -35.96
CA VAL A 96 5.55 -1.64 -37.07
C VAL A 96 6.10 -1.10 -38.41
N GLY A 97 7.36 -0.66 -38.43
CA GLY A 97 8.00 -0.09 -39.61
C GLY A 97 8.65 -1.14 -40.52
N THR A 98 9.16 -0.70 -41.68
CA THR A 98 9.98 -1.55 -42.56
C THR A 98 11.20 -2.06 -41.80
N PRO A 99 11.43 -3.39 -41.68
CA PRO A 99 12.58 -3.92 -40.96
C PRO A 99 13.87 -3.29 -41.48
N ILE A 100 14.61 -2.61 -40.61
CA ILE A 100 15.90 -2.05 -40.98
C ILE A 100 16.87 -3.23 -41.08
N SER A 101 17.32 -3.52 -42.29
CA SER A 101 18.41 -4.47 -42.52
C SER A 101 19.73 -3.72 -42.35
N LEU A 102 20.50 -4.08 -41.32
CA LEU A 102 21.89 -3.64 -41.17
C LEU A 102 22.77 -4.55 -42.05
N MET A 103 22.71 -4.35 -43.37
CA MET A 103 23.74 -4.85 -44.29
C MET A 103 24.83 -3.79 -44.49
#